data_AF-A0A7T8H2N3-F1
#
_entry.id   AF-A0A7T8H2N3-F1
#
_cell.length_a   1.000
_cell.length_b   1.000
_cell.length_c   1.000
_cell.angle_alpha   90.00
_cell.angle_beta   90.00
_cell.angle_gamma   90.00
#
_symmetry.space_group_name_H-M   'P 1'
#
loop_
_entity.id
_entity.type
_entity.pdbx_description
1 polymer ?
#
loop_
_entity_poly.entity_id
_entity_poly.type
_entity_poly.pdbx_seq_one_letter_code
_entity_poly.pdbx_strand_id
1 'polypeptide(L)' 'VGVFFGGLAISKDEQVLKSNCPHIVVGTPGRILALVRSKKLNLKTLSTSSSTSAIKCSSSL' A
#
# COMPACT_ATOMS: atom_id res chain seq x y z
N VAL A 1 10.77 3.46 -1.70
CA VAL A 1 9.54 4.21 -1.31
C VAL A 1 8.60 4.15 -2.49
N GLY A 2 7.32 3.78 -2.30
CA GLY A 2 6.35 3.63 -3.39
C GLY A 2 5.19 4.60 -3.22
N VAL A 3 4.78 5.28 -4.31
CA VAL A 3 3.67 6.23 -4.29
C VAL A 3 2.50 5.70 -5.11
N PHE A 4 1.29 5.72 -4.54
CA PHE A 4 0.10 5.13 -5.12
C PHE A 4 -1.01 6.18 -5.28
N PHE A 5 -1.45 6.38 -6.51
CA PHE A 5 -2.47 7.38 -6.84
C PHE A 5 -3.75 6.70 -7.34
N GLY A 6 -4.89 7.36 -7.10
CA GLY A 6 -6.16 6.99 -7.74
C GLY A 6 -6.14 7.37 -9.23
N GLY A 7 -6.93 6.66 -10.05
CA GLY A 7 -7.01 6.90 -11.50
C GLY A 7 -6.00 6.09 -12.34
N LEU A 8 -5.06 5.37 -11.71
CA LEU A 8 -4.14 4.46 -12.39
C LEU A 8 -4.55 3.00 -12.25
N ALA A 9 -4.10 2.16 -13.20
CA ALA A 9 -4.38 0.73 -13.20
C ALA A 9 -3.76 0.02 -11.98
N ILE A 10 -4.59 -0.71 -11.23
CA ILE A 10 -4.16 -1.42 -10.00
C ILE A 10 -3.12 -2.51 -10.27
N SER A 11 -3.15 -3.11 -11.46
CA SER A 11 -2.21 -4.16 -11.83
C SER A 11 -0.75 -3.71 -11.85
N LYS A 12 -0.48 -2.44 -12.17
CA LYS A 12 0.89 -1.89 -12.13
C LYS A 12 1.37 -1.75 -10.69
N ASP A 13 0.51 -1.24 -9.82
CA ASP A 13 0.78 -1.13 -8.39
C ASP A 13 1.03 -2.49 -7.75
N GLU A 14 0.25 -3.51 -8.14
CA GLU A 14 0.41 -4.89 -7.69
C GLU A 14 1.75 -5.50 -8.13
N GLN A 15 2.19 -5.23 -9.35
CA GLN A 15 3.46 -5.71 -9.85
C GLN A 15 4.64 -5.08 -9.11
N VAL A 16 4.56 -3.78 -8.83
CA VAL A 16 5.56 -3.08 -8.00
C VAL A 16 5.59 -3.70 -6.61
N LEU A 17 4.44 -3.90 -5.97
CA LEU A 17 4.37 -4.54 -4.66
C LEU A 17 4.95 -5.95 -4.63
N LYS A 18 4.72 -6.75 -5.67
CA LYS A 18 5.25 -8.12 -5.76
C LYS A 18 6.74 -8.17 -6.06
N SER A 19 7.19 -7.33 -6.99
CA SER A 19 8.56 -7.37 -7.49
C SER A 19 9.52 -6.54 -6.63
N ASN A 20 9.00 -5.54 -5.92
CA ASN A 20 9.78 -4.57 -5.17
C ASN A 20 8.92 -4.03 -4.01
N CYS A 21 8.90 -4.73 -2.89
CA CYS A 21 8.19 -4.30 -1.68
C CYS A 21 8.83 -3.02 -1.13
N PRO A 22 8.21 -1.83 -1.24
CA PRO A 22 8.81 -0.62 -0.71
C PRO A 22 8.62 -0.57 0.82
N HIS A 23 9.65 -0.20 1.55
CA HIS A 23 9.56 -0.02 3.02
C HIS A 23 8.55 1.05 3.45
N ILE A 24 8.33 2.06 2.61
CA ILE A 24 7.42 3.17 2.85
C ILE A 24 6.50 3.29 1.66
N VAL A 25 5.20 3.28 1.93
CA VAL A 25 4.11 3.43 0.97
C VAL A 25 3.40 4.74 1.25
N VAL A 26 3.27 5.58 0.22
CA VAL A 26 2.57 6.87 0.27
C VAL A 26 1.44 6.81 -0.74
N GLY A 27 0.26 7.34 -0.44
CA GLY A 27 -0.81 7.33 -1.43
C GLY A 27 -2.14 7.83 -0.91
N THR A 28 -3.09 7.94 -1.82
CA THR A 28 -4.45 8.32 -1.44
C THR A 28 -5.09 7.20 -0.62
N PRO A 29 -5.86 7.54 0.43
CA PRO A 29 -6.42 6.55 1.34
C PRO A 29 -7.35 5.56 0.63
N GLY A 30 -8.15 6.02 -0.35
CA GLY A 30 -9.01 5.15 -1.15
C GLY A 30 -8.23 4.08 -1.94
N ARG A 31 -7.07 4.45 -2.50
CA ARG A 31 -6.22 3.52 -3.25
C ARG A 31 -5.51 2.52 -2.34
N ILE A 32 -4.93 3.02 -1.26
CA ILE A 32 -4.27 2.18 -0.26
C ILE A 32 -5.27 1.19 0.35
N LEU A 33 -6.48 1.63 0.70
CA LEU A 33 -7.51 0.77 1.27
C LEU A 33 -7.90 -0.37 0.34
N ALA A 34 -8.00 -0.12 -0.96
CA ALA A 34 -8.27 -1.16 -1.96
C ALA A 34 -7.14 -2.22 -2.01
N LEU A 35 -5.87 -1.78 -2.01
CA LEU A 35 -4.70 -2.67 -2.03
C LEU A 35 -4.57 -3.52 -0.75
N VAL A 36 -4.95 -2.94 0.40
CA VAL A 36 -4.99 -3.64 1.70
C VAL A 36 -6.11 -4.69 1.72
N ARG A 37 -7.32 -4.33 1.25
CA ARG A 37 -8.44 -5.27 1.14
C ARG A 37 -8.15 -6.42 0.19
N SER A 38 -7.45 -6.16 -0.91
CA SER A 38 -6.98 -7.19 -1.84
C SER A 38 -5.83 -8.04 -1.30
N LYS A 39 -5.40 -7.84 -0.04
CA LYS A 39 -4.26 -8.50 0.63
C LYS A 39 -2.94 -8.37 -0.12
N LYS A 40 -2.79 -7.31 -0.92
CA LYS A 40 -1.56 -7.03 -1.67
C LYS A 40 -0.59 -6.21 -0.82
N LEU A 41 -1.10 -5.31 0.02
CA LEU A 41 -0.34 -4.66 1.09
C LEU A 41 -0.63 -5.34 2.44
N ASN A 42 0.39 -5.96 3.04
CA ASN A 42 0.28 -6.61 4.35
C ASN A 42 0.61 -5.61 5.47
N LEU A 43 -0.42 -5.19 6.20
CA LEU A 43 -0.32 -4.23 7.28
C LEU A 43 -0.63 -4.94 8.61
N LYS A 44 0.42 -5.39 9.29
CA LYS A 44 0.32 -6.18 10.53
C LYS A 44 -0.19 -5.39 11.74
N THR A 45 -0.17 -4.05 11.71
CA THR A 45 -0.54 -3.20 12.85
C THR A 45 -1.16 -1.87 12.40
N LEU A 46 -2.36 -1.91 11.81
CA LEU A 46 -3.17 -0.70 11.66
C LEU A 46 -4.43 -0.78 12.50
N SER A 47 -4.37 -0.10 13.64
CA SER A 47 -5.58 0.40 14.30
C SER A 47 -6.13 1.53 13.43
N THR A 48 -7.38 1.37 13.03
CA THR A 48 -8.18 2.25 12.18
C THR A 48 -7.96 3.74 12.47
N SER A 49 -7.36 4.48 11.53
CA SER A 49 -7.49 5.95 11.50
C SER A 49 -7.42 6.46 10.06
N SER A 50 -8.39 7.27 9.70
CA SER A 50 -8.82 7.59 8.34
C SER A 50 -7.88 8.55 7.57
N SER A 51 -6.63 8.71 8.02
CA SER A 51 -5.78 9.84 7.60
C SER A 51 -4.31 9.52 7.33
N THR A 52 -3.86 8.25 7.36
CA THR A 52 -2.43 7.96 7.17
C THR A 52 -1.98 8.08 5.72
N SER A 53 -1.19 9.13 5.44
CA SER A 53 -0.46 9.39 4.21
C SER A 53 0.85 8.59 4.08
N ALA A 54 1.27 7.87 5.13
CA ALA A 54 2.44 6.99 5.08
C ALA A 54 2.18 5.70 5.85
N ILE A 55 2.35 4.56 5.18
CA ILE A 55 2.19 3.25 5.77
C ILE A 55 3.51 2.49 5.66
N LYS A 56 3.96 1.95 6.80
CA LYS A 56 5.16 1.13 6.86
C LYS A 56 4.82 -0.29 6.44
N CYS A 57 5.31 -0.68 5.26
CA CYS A 57 5.23 -2.06 4.83
C CYS A 57 6.30 -2.84 5.61
N SER A 58 5.88 -3.63 6.59
CA SER A 58 6.77 -4.55 7.27
C SER A 58 7.03 -5.72 6.33
N SER A 59 8.12 -5.64 5.57
CA SER A 59 8.72 -6.80 4.93
C SER A 59 9.16 -7.74 6.07
N SER A 60 8.36 -8.77 6.37
CA SER A 60 8.87 -9.93 7.09
C SER A 60 9.89 -10.58 6.16
N LEU A 61 11.17 -10.53 6.56
CA LEU A 61 12.18 -11.49 6.11
C LEU A 61 11.74 -12.90 6.55
#